data_AF-B2TMG9-F1
#
_entry.id   AF-B2TMG9-F1
#
_cell.length_a   1.000
_cell.length_b   1.000
_cell.length_c   1.000
_cell.angle_alpha   90.00
_cell.angle_beta   90.00
_cell.angle_gamma   90.00
#
_symmetry.space_group_name_H-M   'P 1'
#
loop_
_entity.id
_entity.type
_entity.pdbx_description
1 polymer ?
#
loop_
_entity_poly.entity_id
_entity_poly.type
_entity_poly.pdbx_seq_one_letter_code
_entity_poly.pdbx_strand_id
1 'polypeptide(L)'
;MIPILYDHNETEFKSNGLGLLKDCTSCFIEEERNETYELELTYPVGSFLYDKLKGNRYIKAKSNNRYESQIFRIYYISQPINGEITVKAEHISYKLNDNFVEKATCNGNCQTALNTLNSNAAFPTGFKFYSNISMNTNFNVELVNLWDCIKGTEGSIVDTYGNGADIVRDNFKVSVVQNGGQDNNVLICYKKNMTGFTCEENWTGCITRIYPYVEKDNVRFVLPEKYIDSSYINRDPNPRIAKVDFSNYFQDDEEFNIEKLRILAKTYFKENNCDIPSLNYNVEFVLLSQTEEFKNILKDENIELFDKVIIRHDLYGIDIKVKILKVKYNNLLEKYENIELNFTKNTITSTINNTNKKIEETKEELNKKNSNLKVTMKKRDDEIELSVKNESEAREASIKVLDGKIKEKVSEDDFSTYREQTAKVIREKVSEGDFSTLVEKNAQSVLIAIKNETEMNVIFDSDGQTIKNGALVVKDSKGNTVMRFNKDGTVGVQDIEVIKRDKYSALYRTLSSMEELWFRDVGIDHLVIENDAFYIKDDDFGKGYDLKHFIRMVLKDEGLI
;
A
#
# COMPACT_ATOMS: atom_id res chain seq x y z
N MET A 1 -30.69 -20.27 50.62
CA MET A 1 -31.85 -19.42 50.31
C MET A 1 -32.57 -19.97 49.09
N ILE A 2 -33.90 -19.94 49.05
CA ILE A 2 -34.64 -20.26 47.81
C ILE A 2 -34.61 -19.03 46.89
N PRO A 3 -34.11 -19.13 45.64
CA PRO A 3 -34.09 -17.99 44.72
C PRO A 3 -35.49 -17.44 44.42
N ILE A 4 -35.60 -16.13 44.20
CA ILE A 4 -36.87 -15.45 43.92
C ILE A 4 -36.85 -14.91 42.50
N LEU A 5 -37.87 -15.23 41.71
CA LEU A 5 -38.03 -14.76 40.35
C LEU A 5 -38.85 -13.47 40.33
N TYR A 6 -38.39 -12.45 39.62
CA TYR A 6 -39.08 -11.18 39.40
C TYR A 6 -39.34 -10.93 37.92
N ASP A 7 -40.32 -10.09 37.64
CA ASP A 7 -40.61 -9.65 36.27
C ASP A 7 -39.56 -8.66 35.77
N HIS A 8 -39.47 -8.47 34.44
CA HIS A 8 -38.45 -7.64 33.81
C HIS A 8 -38.58 -6.14 34.12
N ASN A 9 -39.76 -5.71 34.57
CA ASN A 9 -40.05 -4.32 34.97
C ASN A 9 -39.88 -4.06 36.48
N GLU A 10 -39.44 -5.03 37.27
CA GLU A 10 -39.23 -4.85 38.71
C GLU A 10 -38.09 -3.85 39.00
N THR A 11 -38.29 -2.97 39.98
CA THR A 11 -37.32 -1.94 40.38
C THR A 11 -37.03 -1.92 41.89
N GLU A 12 -37.88 -2.52 42.71
CA GLU A 12 -37.79 -2.45 44.18
C GLU A 12 -37.20 -3.72 44.80
N PHE A 13 -37.48 -4.90 44.24
CA PHE A 13 -36.95 -6.20 44.70
C PHE A 13 -37.20 -6.52 46.19
N LYS A 14 -38.31 -6.02 46.74
CA LYS A 14 -38.72 -6.23 48.15
C LYS A 14 -39.82 -7.27 48.34
N SER A 15 -40.60 -7.57 47.29
CA SER A 15 -41.69 -8.55 47.33
C SER A 15 -41.18 -9.97 47.02
N ASN A 16 -42.07 -10.97 46.97
CA ASN A 16 -41.73 -12.30 46.45
C ASN A 16 -41.78 -12.39 44.90
N GLY A 17 -41.89 -11.25 44.21
CA GLY A 17 -41.90 -11.17 42.76
C GLY A 17 -42.99 -12.06 42.14
N LEU A 18 -42.61 -12.77 41.08
CA LEU A 18 -43.43 -13.79 40.41
C LEU A 18 -43.50 -15.09 41.24
N GLY A 19 -42.56 -15.31 42.16
CA GLY A 19 -42.58 -16.40 43.11
C GLY A 19 -41.18 -16.94 43.46
N LEU A 20 -41.16 -17.88 44.41
CA LEU A 20 -39.95 -18.57 44.84
C LEU A 20 -39.71 -19.81 43.96
N LEU A 21 -38.49 -19.96 43.46
CA LEU A 21 -38.04 -21.11 42.67
C LEU A 21 -37.78 -22.33 43.58
N LYS A 22 -38.83 -22.84 44.23
CA LYS A 22 -38.74 -23.91 45.25
C LYS A 22 -38.19 -25.24 44.71
N ASP A 23 -38.47 -25.53 43.44
CA ASP A 23 -38.05 -26.77 42.78
C ASP A 23 -36.65 -26.66 42.14
N CYS A 24 -35.90 -25.59 42.44
CA CYS A 24 -34.54 -25.40 41.97
C CYS A 24 -33.63 -26.52 42.51
N THR A 25 -33.01 -27.29 41.62
CA THR A 25 -32.19 -28.46 42.00
C THR A 25 -30.74 -28.07 42.27
N SER A 26 -30.25 -27.02 41.61
CA SER A 26 -28.94 -26.42 41.88
C SER A 26 -28.97 -24.92 41.59
N CYS A 27 -28.21 -24.12 42.35
CA CYS A 27 -28.06 -22.70 42.13
C CYS A 27 -26.69 -22.26 42.64
N PHE A 28 -25.78 -22.00 41.70
CA PHE A 28 -24.42 -21.59 41.96
C PHE A 28 -24.19 -20.18 41.46
N ILE A 29 -23.42 -19.42 42.22
CA ILE A 29 -22.97 -18.09 41.82
C ILE A 29 -21.44 -18.14 41.75
N GLU A 30 -20.89 -17.75 40.62
CA GLU A 30 -19.46 -17.57 40.43
C GLU A 30 -19.15 -16.09 40.34
N GLU A 31 -18.24 -15.63 41.21
CA GLU A 31 -17.72 -14.26 41.17
C GLU A 31 -16.20 -14.30 41.07
N GLU A 32 -15.66 -13.59 40.08
CA GLU A 32 -14.23 -13.47 39.82
C GLU A 32 -13.80 -12.00 39.91
N ARG A 33 -12.60 -11.76 40.45
CA ARG A 33 -12.04 -10.43 40.70
C ARG A 33 -12.08 -9.60 39.44
N ASN A 34 -12.87 -8.53 39.49
CA ASN A 34 -13.11 -7.61 38.38
C ASN A 34 -13.69 -8.30 37.13
N GLU A 35 -13.93 -9.61 37.14
CA GLU A 35 -14.34 -10.40 35.98
C GLU A 35 -15.81 -10.81 36.10
N THR A 36 -16.11 -12.07 35.85
CA THR A 36 -17.47 -12.63 35.81
C THR A 36 -18.19 -12.47 37.16
N TYR A 37 -19.50 -12.25 37.11
CA TYR A 37 -20.39 -12.42 38.26
C TYR A 37 -21.72 -12.94 37.78
N GLU A 38 -21.85 -14.25 37.80
CA GLU A 38 -22.92 -14.97 37.15
C GLU A 38 -23.54 -16.01 38.05
N LEU A 39 -24.84 -16.17 37.89
CA LEU A 39 -25.64 -17.20 38.51
C LEU A 39 -25.96 -18.25 37.46
N GLU A 40 -25.76 -19.51 37.80
CA GLU A 40 -26.23 -20.66 37.06
C GLU A 40 -27.14 -21.50 37.95
N LEU A 41 -28.38 -21.72 37.51
CA LEU A 41 -29.31 -22.60 38.21
C LEU A 41 -29.87 -23.68 37.29
N THR A 42 -30.27 -24.79 37.90
CA THR A 42 -31.00 -25.88 37.23
C THR A 42 -32.43 -25.94 37.78
N TYR A 43 -33.40 -26.02 36.86
CA TYR A 43 -34.82 -26.02 37.20
C TYR A 43 -35.60 -27.06 36.38
N PRO A 44 -36.45 -27.91 36.99
CA PRO A 44 -37.20 -28.92 36.26
C PRO A 44 -38.29 -28.34 35.35
N VAL A 45 -38.50 -28.98 34.19
CA VAL A 45 -39.64 -28.70 33.31
C VAL A 45 -40.93 -29.14 33.99
N GLY A 46 -41.99 -28.32 33.88
CA GLY A 46 -43.29 -28.59 34.51
C GLY A 46 -43.42 -28.11 35.95
N SER A 47 -42.32 -27.65 36.57
CA SER A 47 -42.37 -26.95 37.86
C SER A 47 -43.16 -25.64 37.78
N PHE A 48 -43.69 -25.19 38.93
CA PHE A 48 -44.68 -24.10 39.00
C PHE A 48 -44.28 -22.81 38.27
N LEU A 49 -43.00 -22.44 38.30
CA LEU A 49 -42.49 -21.21 37.68
C LEU A 49 -41.75 -21.42 36.35
N TYR A 50 -41.76 -22.63 35.81
CA TYR A 50 -41.04 -22.97 34.57
C TYR A 50 -41.42 -22.01 33.41
N ASP A 51 -42.71 -21.86 33.12
CA ASP A 51 -43.21 -20.97 32.05
C ASP A 51 -42.93 -19.48 32.30
N LYS A 52 -42.49 -19.14 33.51
CA LYS A 52 -42.13 -17.79 33.93
C LYS A 52 -40.62 -17.52 33.83
N LEU A 53 -39.77 -18.54 33.69
CA LEU A 53 -38.35 -18.32 33.41
C LEU A 53 -38.21 -17.85 31.96
N LYS A 54 -37.93 -16.55 31.78
CA LYS A 54 -37.78 -15.90 30.47
C LYS A 54 -36.60 -14.94 30.49
N GLY A 55 -36.00 -14.70 29.33
CA GLY A 55 -34.93 -13.71 29.18
C GLY A 55 -35.34 -12.34 29.71
N ASN A 56 -34.36 -11.59 30.22
CA ASN A 56 -34.50 -10.27 30.84
C ASN A 56 -35.31 -10.20 32.15
N ARG A 57 -35.78 -11.34 32.68
CA ARG A 57 -36.31 -11.40 34.05
C ARG A 57 -35.17 -11.47 35.06
N TYR A 58 -35.49 -11.19 36.32
CA TYR A 58 -34.48 -11.15 37.38
C TYR A 58 -34.63 -12.30 38.36
N ILE A 59 -33.50 -12.82 38.83
CA ILE A 59 -33.40 -13.77 39.92
C ILE A 59 -32.70 -13.07 41.08
N LYS A 60 -33.32 -13.04 42.25
CA LYS A 60 -32.68 -12.65 43.50
C LYS A 60 -32.17 -13.90 44.21
N ALA A 61 -30.88 -13.93 44.51
CA ALA A 61 -30.23 -15.07 45.16
C ALA A 61 -29.13 -14.59 46.10
N LYS A 62 -28.83 -15.39 47.14
CA LYS A 62 -27.69 -15.17 48.00
C LYS A 62 -26.42 -15.61 47.27
N SER A 63 -25.49 -14.70 47.06
CA SER A 63 -24.22 -14.96 46.38
C SER A 63 -23.02 -15.02 47.31
N ASN A 64 -23.20 -14.53 48.54
CA ASN A 64 -22.18 -14.47 49.56
C ASN A 64 -22.81 -14.27 50.95
N ASN A 65 -21.97 -14.23 51.99
CA ASN A 65 -22.38 -14.06 53.38
C ASN A 65 -22.26 -12.60 53.88
N ARG A 66 -21.52 -11.74 53.17
CA ARG A 66 -21.28 -10.33 53.53
C ARG A 66 -22.40 -9.38 53.14
N TYR A 67 -22.97 -9.56 51.95
CA TYR A 67 -23.98 -8.69 51.39
C TYR A 67 -25.35 -9.37 51.45
N GLU A 68 -26.39 -8.54 51.35
CA GLU A 68 -27.74 -9.03 51.12
C GLU A 68 -27.83 -9.80 49.79
N SER A 69 -28.94 -10.50 49.59
CA SER A 69 -29.16 -11.23 48.34
C SER A 69 -29.03 -10.31 47.12
N GLN A 70 -28.30 -10.78 46.12
CA GLN A 70 -27.95 -10.04 44.91
C GLN A 70 -28.96 -10.31 43.78
N ILE A 71 -29.07 -9.36 42.85
CA ILE A 71 -29.96 -9.43 41.69
C ILE A 71 -29.18 -9.85 40.44
N PHE A 72 -29.72 -10.82 39.71
CA PHE A 72 -29.16 -11.34 38.46
C PHE A 72 -30.20 -11.28 37.32
N ARG A 73 -29.83 -10.82 36.14
CA ARG A 73 -30.67 -10.76 34.93
C ARG A 73 -30.46 -11.99 34.06
N ILE A 74 -31.53 -12.71 33.76
CA ILE A 74 -31.49 -13.92 32.90
C ILE A 74 -31.12 -13.52 31.47
N TYR A 75 -30.04 -14.10 30.95
CA TYR A 75 -29.62 -13.93 29.57
C TYR A 75 -29.68 -15.25 28.77
N TYR A 76 -29.71 -16.40 29.45
CA TYR A 76 -29.71 -17.70 28.80
C TYR A 76 -30.62 -18.71 29.52
N ILE A 77 -31.31 -19.52 28.72
CA ILE A 77 -32.15 -20.63 29.17
C ILE A 77 -31.97 -21.78 28.18
N SER A 78 -31.60 -22.97 28.65
CA SER A 78 -31.50 -24.17 27.82
C SER A 78 -32.84 -24.92 27.70
N GLN A 79 -32.95 -25.80 26.71
CA GLN A 79 -34.10 -26.69 26.52
C GLN A 79 -33.62 -28.14 26.22
N PRO A 80 -33.13 -28.87 27.23
CA PRO A 80 -32.62 -30.23 27.03
C PRO A 80 -33.73 -31.29 27.10
N ILE A 81 -33.47 -32.45 26.49
CA ILE A 81 -34.40 -33.60 26.44
C ILE A 81 -34.64 -34.22 27.82
N ASN A 82 -33.67 -34.13 28.74
CA ASN A 82 -33.77 -34.73 30.08
C ASN A 82 -34.77 -34.02 31.01
N GLY A 83 -35.35 -32.89 30.59
CA GLY A 83 -36.36 -32.18 31.37
C GLY A 83 -35.82 -31.31 32.50
N GLU A 84 -34.52 -31.02 32.54
CA GLU A 84 -33.91 -30.09 33.50
C GLU A 84 -33.28 -28.90 32.77
N ILE A 85 -33.89 -27.72 32.82
CA ILE A 85 -33.36 -26.54 32.16
C ILE A 85 -32.22 -25.91 32.98
N THR A 86 -31.24 -25.37 32.28
CA THR A 86 -30.18 -24.53 32.83
C THR A 86 -30.53 -23.08 32.55
N VAL A 87 -30.57 -22.25 33.58
CA VAL A 87 -30.76 -20.81 33.47
C VAL A 87 -29.47 -20.13 33.89
N LYS A 88 -28.93 -19.28 33.02
CA LYS A 88 -27.80 -18.41 33.36
C LYS A 88 -28.23 -16.96 33.41
N ALA A 89 -27.75 -16.27 34.43
CA ALA A 89 -28.08 -14.90 34.71
C ALA A 89 -26.83 -14.12 35.13
N GLU A 90 -26.70 -12.89 34.63
CA GLU A 90 -25.58 -12.00 34.92
C GLU A 90 -25.95 -11.05 36.06
N HIS A 91 -25.01 -10.68 36.92
CA HIS A 91 -25.27 -9.72 37.99
C HIS A 91 -25.85 -8.40 37.46
N ILE A 92 -26.72 -7.73 38.23
CA ILE A 92 -27.41 -6.51 37.79
C ILE A 92 -26.46 -5.40 37.33
N SER A 93 -25.23 -5.37 37.82
CA SER A 93 -24.18 -4.43 37.36
C SER A 93 -23.90 -4.49 35.86
N TYR A 94 -24.15 -5.62 35.20
CA TYR A 94 -23.97 -5.74 33.75
C TYR A 94 -24.97 -4.89 32.94
N LYS A 95 -26.03 -4.35 33.57
CA LYS A 95 -26.85 -3.27 32.96
C LYS A 95 -26.05 -2.01 32.61
N LEU A 96 -24.86 -1.83 33.18
CA LEU A 96 -23.95 -0.76 32.80
C LEU A 96 -23.41 -0.94 31.36
N ASN A 97 -23.37 -2.17 30.82
CA ASN A 97 -23.04 -2.41 29.40
C ASN A 97 -24.08 -1.83 28.45
N ASP A 98 -25.35 -1.77 28.89
CA ASP A 98 -26.46 -1.30 28.05
C ASP A 98 -26.46 0.24 27.91
N ASN A 99 -25.63 0.94 28.69
CA ASN A 99 -25.54 2.40 28.72
C ASN A 99 -24.26 2.88 28.04
N PHE A 100 -24.29 4.10 27.50
CA PHE A 100 -23.24 4.65 26.66
C PHE A 100 -22.74 5.98 27.21
N VAL A 101 -21.44 6.24 27.05
CA VAL A 101 -20.81 7.51 27.37
C VAL A 101 -20.20 8.06 26.08
N GLU A 102 -20.80 9.15 25.56
CA GLU A 102 -20.28 9.82 24.37
C GLU A 102 -18.90 10.42 24.66
N LYS A 103 -18.78 11.15 25.79
CA LYS A 103 -17.52 11.71 26.27
C LYS A 103 -17.58 11.97 27.77
N ALA A 104 -16.50 11.65 28.48
CA ALA A 104 -16.32 12.04 29.87
C ALA A 104 -14.85 12.38 30.13
N THR A 105 -14.62 13.62 30.55
CA THR A 105 -13.27 14.12 30.86
C THR A 105 -13.27 14.80 32.22
N CYS A 106 -12.29 14.50 33.07
CA CYS A 106 -12.06 15.24 34.30
C CYS A 106 -10.59 15.16 34.75
N ASN A 107 -10.18 16.13 35.57
CA ASN A 107 -8.98 16.03 36.38
C ASN A 107 -9.40 15.85 37.85
N GLY A 108 -8.90 14.81 38.50
CA GLY A 108 -9.21 14.55 39.91
C GLY A 108 -9.00 13.10 40.28
N ASN A 109 -9.53 12.73 41.45
CA ASN A 109 -9.44 11.37 41.97
C ASN A 109 -10.46 10.43 41.33
N CYS A 110 -10.35 9.14 41.65
CA CYS A 110 -11.22 8.09 41.09
C CYS A 110 -12.71 8.33 41.40
N GLN A 111 -13.05 8.89 42.56
CA GLN A 111 -14.44 9.22 42.90
C GLN A 111 -14.99 10.32 41.98
N THR A 112 -14.20 11.35 41.70
CA THR A 112 -14.58 12.41 40.74
C THR A 112 -14.82 11.81 39.36
N ALA A 113 -13.94 10.94 38.87
CA ALA A 113 -14.09 10.30 37.57
C ALA A 113 -15.36 9.42 37.48
N LEU A 114 -15.64 8.62 38.51
CA LEU A 114 -16.87 7.82 38.58
C LEU A 114 -18.13 8.70 38.58
N ASN A 115 -18.12 9.83 39.29
CA ASN A 115 -19.24 10.78 39.29
C ASN A 115 -19.43 11.45 37.93
N THR A 116 -18.33 11.79 37.25
CA THR A 116 -18.35 12.35 35.89
C THR A 116 -18.93 11.33 34.91
N LEU A 117 -18.51 10.06 34.97
CA LEU A 117 -19.08 8.99 34.14
C LEU A 117 -20.59 8.85 34.34
N ASN A 118 -21.03 8.79 35.60
CA ASN A 118 -22.46 8.64 35.91
C ASN A 118 -23.30 9.80 35.38
N SER A 119 -22.76 11.03 35.41
CA SER A 119 -23.45 12.24 34.93
C SER A 119 -23.49 12.36 33.40
N ASN A 120 -22.53 11.73 32.70
CA ASN A 120 -22.42 11.76 31.23
C ASN A 120 -22.94 10.49 30.54
N ALA A 121 -23.55 9.58 31.30
CA ALA A 121 -24.21 8.41 30.74
C ALA A 121 -25.46 8.82 29.94
N ALA A 122 -25.75 8.12 28.85
CA ALA A 122 -26.84 8.44 27.92
C ALA A 122 -28.24 8.43 28.59
N PHE A 123 -28.41 7.68 29.67
CA PHE A 123 -29.61 7.69 30.50
C PHE A 123 -29.28 7.46 31.99
N PRO A 124 -30.16 7.87 32.93
CA PRO A 124 -29.93 7.66 34.36
C PRO A 124 -29.65 6.18 34.68
N THR A 125 -28.50 5.93 35.30
CA THR A 125 -28.00 4.56 35.53
C THR A 125 -28.80 3.83 36.61
N GLY A 126 -29.26 4.55 37.64
CA GLY A 126 -29.79 3.97 38.87
C GLY A 126 -28.70 3.40 39.79
N PHE A 127 -27.42 3.52 39.42
CA PHE A 127 -26.28 3.03 40.20
C PHE A 127 -25.65 4.13 41.07
N LYS A 128 -25.12 3.72 42.22
CA LYS A 128 -24.27 4.53 43.09
C LYS A 128 -22.83 4.09 42.96
N PHE A 129 -21.95 5.02 42.66
CA PHE A 129 -20.52 4.75 42.52
C PHE A 129 -19.72 5.27 43.71
N TYR A 130 -18.73 4.48 44.13
CA TYR A 130 -17.83 4.85 45.23
C TYR A 130 -16.37 4.52 44.93
N SER A 131 -15.44 5.33 45.40
CA SER A 131 -14.02 5.00 45.45
C SER A 131 -13.31 5.59 46.66
N ASN A 132 -12.30 4.89 47.15
CA ASN A 132 -11.36 5.37 48.15
C ASN A 132 -9.95 5.66 47.58
N ILE A 133 -9.78 5.59 46.26
CA ILE A 133 -8.49 5.82 45.60
C ILE A 133 -8.28 7.34 45.48
N SER A 134 -7.26 7.85 46.17
CA SER A 134 -6.98 9.28 46.30
C SER A 134 -6.05 9.85 45.22
N MET A 135 -5.45 9.00 44.37
CA MET A 135 -4.58 9.42 43.27
C MET A 135 -5.32 10.38 42.34
N ASN A 136 -4.73 11.56 42.11
CA ASN A 136 -5.24 12.53 41.14
C ASN A 136 -4.55 12.35 39.79
N THR A 137 -5.35 12.27 38.72
CA THR A 137 -4.84 12.22 37.35
C THR A 137 -5.92 12.73 36.38
N ASN A 138 -5.58 12.83 35.11
CA ASN A 138 -6.54 13.10 34.04
C ASN A 138 -7.24 11.79 33.66
N PHE A 139 -8.57 11.82 33.61
CA PHE A 139 -9.41 10.76 33.10
C PHE A 139 -10.11 11.26 31.83
N ASN A 140 -10.06 10.46 30.77
CA ASN A 140 -10.70 10.78 29.50
C ASN A 140 -11.15 9.50 28.79
N VAL A 141 -12.44 9.42 28.49
CA VAL A 141 -13.04 8.36 27.66
C VAL A 141 -14.00 8.97 26.65
N GLU A 142 -14.11 8.34 25.48
CA GLU A 142 -14.94 8.80 24.38
C GLU A 142 -15.49 7.60 23.59
N LEU A 143 -16.80 7.61 23.31
CA LEU A 143 -17.51 6.59 22.54
C LEU A 143 -17.44 5.15 23.11
N VAL A 144 -17.62 4.99 24.43
CA VAL A 144 -17.50 3.69 25.11
C VAL A 144 -18.77 3.37 25.92
N ASN A 145 -19.13 2.09 26.07
CA ASN A 145 -20.19 1.71 27.01
C ASN A 145 -19.74 1.93 28.47
N LEU A 146 -20.69 2.19 29.37
CA LEU A 146 -20.37 2.66 30.72
C LEU A 146 -19.61 1.62 31.56
N TRP A 147 -19.83 0.32 31.36
CA TRP A 147 -19.09 -0.71 32.06
C TRP A 147 -17.61 -0.77 31.63
N ASP A 148 -17.35 -0.69 30.32
CA ASP A 148 -15.99 -0.66 29.78
C ASP A 148 -15.23 0.60 30.18
N CYS A 149 -15.92 1.73 30.38
CA CYS A 149 -15.33 2.91 31.00
C CYS A 149 -14.80 2.64 32.41
N ILE A 150 -15.37 1.68 33.16
CA ILE A 150 -14.97 1.37 34.53
C ILE A 150 -13.88 0.30 34.56
N LYS A 151 -14.18 -0.89 34.04
CA LYS A 151 -13.32 -2.08 34.13
C LYS A 151 -12.36 -2.22 32.95
N GLY A 152 -12.78 -1.74 31.77
CA GLY A 152 -12.30 -2.19 30.48
C GLY A 152 -10.88 -1.75 30.11
N THR A 153 -10.66 -1.59 28.81
CA THR A 153 -9.35 -1.40 28.17
C THR A 153 -8.62 -0.10 28.57
N GLU A 154 -7.43 0.13 27.98
CA GLU A 154 -6.63 1.36 28.12
C GLU A 154 -7.51 2.62 28.19
N GLY A 155 -7.31 3.42 29.25
CA GLY A 155 -8.09 4.61 29.58
C GLY A 155 -9.30 4.40 30.50
N SER A 156 -9.66 3.17 30.86
CA SER A 156 -10.74 2.89 31.83
C SER A 156 -10.39 3.41 33.24
N ILE A 157 -11.36 3.41 34.16
CA ILE A 157 -11.13 3.77 35.57
C ILE A 157 -10.09 2.85 36.21
N VAL A 158 -10.18 1.54 35.99
CA VAL A 158 -9.22 0.57 36.53
C VAL A 158 -7.84 0.74 35.90
N ASP A 159 -7.74 1.10 34.62
CA ASP A 159 -6.44 1.36 34.00
C ASP A 159 -5.82 2.69 34.48
N THR A 160 -6.63 3.75 34.55
CA THR A 160 -6.19 5.11 34.90
C THR A 160 -5.84 5.27 36.37
N TYR A 161 -6.63 4.66 37.26
CA TYR A 161 -6.50 4.81 38.71
C TYR A 161 -6.09 3.51 39.42
N GLY A 162 -6.28 2.36 38.78
CA GLY A 162 -6.18 1.06 39.43
C GLY A 162 -4.79 0.46 39.35
N ASN A 163 -3.93 0.83 40.30
CA ASN A 163 -2.76 0.01 40.65
C ASN A 163 -3.21 -1.21 41.45
N GLY A 164 -3.88 -2.16 40.79
CA GLY A 164 -4.47 -3.35 41.41
C GLY A 164 -5.77 -3.07 42.18
N ALA A 165 -6.59 -2.13 41.71
CA ALA A 165 -7.89 -1.86 42.32
C ALA A 165 -8.87 -3.04 42.18
N ASP A 166 -9.77 -3.16 43.15
CA ASP A 166 -10.86 -4.13 43.20
C ASP A 166 -12.19 -3.44 42.90
N ILE A 167 -12.97 -4.01 41.99
CA ILE A 167 -14.35 -3.62 41.70
C ILE A 167 -15.26 -4.47 42.59
N VAL A 168 -15.87 -3.83 43.58
CA VAL A 168 -16.84 -4.44 44.49
C VAL A 168 -18.25 -4.13 43.99
N ARG A 169 -19.02 -5.18 43.70
CA ARG A 169 -20.40 -5.10 43.19
C ARG A 169 -21.37 -5.54 44.28
N ASP A 170 -22.29 -4.65 44.65
CA ASP A 170 -23.38 -4.93 45.56
C ASP A 170 -24.67 -4.32 44.99
N ASN A 171 -25.43 -5.13 44.26
CA ASN A 171 -26.63 -4.72 43.55
C ASN A 171 -26.40 -3.44 42.73
N PHE A 172 -27.10 -2.34 43.07
CA PHE A 172 -26.99 -1.04 42.43
C PHE A 172 -25.85 -0.17 42.98
N LYS A 173 -24.92 -0.73 43.75
CA LYS A 173 -23.71 -0.07 44.23
C LYS A 173 -22.50 -0.72 43.58
N VAL A 174 -21.71 0.08 42.87
CA VAL A 174 -20.44 -0.36 42.28
C VAL A 174 -19.32 0.48 42.86
N SER A 175 -18.34 -0.15 43.49
CA SER A 175 -17.22 0.54 44.14
C SER A 175 -15.89 0.14 43.50
N VAL A 176 -15.02 1.11 43.21
CA VAL A 176 -13.64 0.86 42.78
C VAL A 176 -12.71 1.25 43.90
N VAL A 177 -12.13 0.27 44.59
CA VAL A 177 -11.36 0.48 45.83
C VAL A 177 -9.98 -0.15 45.76
N GLN A 178 -9.03 0.36 46.55
CA GLN A 178 -7.68 -0.21 46.58
C GLN A 178 -7.64 -1.65 47.13
N ASN A 179 -8.55 -1.97 48.07
CA ASN A 179 -8.69 -3.30 48.62
C ASN A 179 -10.17 -3.56 48.98
N GLY A 180 -10.80 -4.52 48.28
CA GLY A 180 -12.21 -4.86 48.48
C GLY A 180 -12.48 -5.82 49.63
N GLY A 181 -11.45 -6.48 50.15
CA GLY A 181 -11.58 -7.52 51.17
C GLY A 181 -10.94 -7.17 52.50
N GLN A 182 -11.13 -8.09 53.44
CA GLN A 182 -10.68 -8.04 54.82
C GLN A 182 -9.61 -9.10 55.08
N ASP A 183 -8.89 -8.93 56.17
CA ASP A 183 -7.90 -9.89 56.64
C ASP A 183 -8.33 -10.45 58.00
N ASN A 184 -9.19 -11.48 57.94
CA ASN A 184 -9.81 -12.09 59.12
C ASN A 184 -9.03 -13.31 59.63
N ASN A 185 -7.79 -13.53 59.15
CA ASN A 185 -6.92 -14.66 59.53
C ASN A 185 -7.58 -16.04 59.44
N VAL A 186 -8.51 -16.24 58.50
CA VAL A 186 -9.17 -17.53 58.30
C VAL A 186 -8.14 -18.55 57.80
N LEU A 187 -8.06 -19.69 58.49
CA LEU A 187 -7.11 -20.76 58.21
C LEU A 187 -7.81 -21.92 57.51
N ILE A 188 -7.41 -22.18 56.27
CA ILE A 188 -7.78 -23.38 55.52
C ILE A 188 -6.57 -24.33 55.51
N CYS A 189 -6.71 -25.47 56.17
CA CYS A 189 -5.60 -26.36 56.45
C CYS A 189 -5.89 -27.81 56.03
N TYR A 190 -4.88 -28.45 55.44
CA TYR A 190 -4.86 -29.88 55.15
C TYR A 190 -5.14 -30.70 56.43
N LYS A 191 -5.97 -31.75 56.33
CA LYS A 191 -6.48 -32.57 57.45
C LYS A 191 -7.31 -31.82 58.51
N LYS A 192 -7.68 -30.56 58.27
CA LYS A 192 -8.62 -29.79 59.10
C LYS A 192 -9.91 -29.54 58.33
N ASN A 193 -9.98 -28.43 57.61
CA ASN A 193 -11.18 -27.94 56.94
C ASN A 193 -11.06 -27.91 55.41
N MET A 194 -9.89 -28.27 54.88
CA MET A 194 -9.66 -28.43 53.43
C MET A 194 -10.16 -29.80 52.95
N THR A 195 -11.01 -29.81 51.93
CA THR A 195 -11.57 -31.03 51.32
C THR A 195 -10.96 -31.35 49.96
N GLY A 196 -10.42 -30.34 49.27
CA GLY A 196 -9.76 -30.49 47.98
C GLY A 196 -8.69 -29.42 47.79
N PHE A 197 -7.60 -29.79 47.13
CA PHE A 197 -6.49 -28.87 46.85
C PHE A 197 -5.77 -29.27 45.58
N THR A 198 -5.65 -28.33 44.65
CA THR A 198 -4.79 -28.46 43.48
C THR A 198 -3.92 -27.20 43.36
N CYS A 199 -2.68 -27.40 42.93
CA CYS A 199 -1.72 -26.33 42.66
C CYS A 199 -1.18 -26.53 41.24
N GLU A 200 -1.48 -25.58 40.36
CA GLU A 200 -0.94 -25.55 39.01
C GLU A 200 0.26 -24.60 38.96
N GLU A 201 1.43 -25.15 38.67
CA GLU A 201 2.67 -24.38 38.56
C GLU A 201 3.03 -24.15 37.09
N ASN A 202 2.95 -22.88 36.67
CA ASN A 202 3.21 -22.47 35.29
C ASN A 202 4.50 -21.67 35.17
N TRP A 203 5.47 -22.26 34.47
CA TRP A 203 6.79 -21.69 34.19
C TRP A 203 6.84 -20.83 32.92
N THR A 204 5.74 -20.76 32.17
CA THR A 204 5.65 -20.03 30.90
C THR A 204 5.84 -18.54 31.13
N GLY A 205 6.73 -17.91 30.36
CA GLY A 205 6.99 -16.47 30.47
C GLY A 205 7.70 -16.05 31.76
N CYS A 206 8.27 -17.00 32.51
CA CYS A 206 9.22 -16.69 33.59
C CYS A 206 10.53 -16.16 32.98
N ILE A 207 10.98 -15.00 33.44
CA ILE A 207 12.17 -14.29 32.98
C ILE A 207 13.11 -14.09 34.14
N THR A 208 14.39 -14.40 33.97
CA THR A 208 15.41 -14.24 35.01
C THR A 208 16.43 -13.17 34.66
N ARG A 209 16.35 -12.61 33.44
CA ARG A 209 17.20 -11.53 32.94
C ARG A 209 16.40 -10.58 32.04
N ILE A 210 16.52 -9.29 32.28
CA ILE A 210 15.86 -8.25 31.50
C ILE A 210 16.89 -7.49 30.67
N TYR A 211 16.57 -7.21 29.41
CA TYR A 211 17.22 -6.20 28.57
C TYR A 211 16.34 -4.94 28.55
N PRO A 212 16.60 -3.97 29.44
CA PRO A 212 15.76 -2.77 29.54
C PRO A 212 16.17 -1.75 28.48
N TYR A 213 15.19 -1.11 27.85
CA TYR A 213 15.43 -0.02 26.92
C TYR A 213 14.37 1.07 27.02
N VAL A 214 14.74 2.26 26.55
CA VAL A 214 13.86 3.41 26.35
C VAL A 214 14.01 3.86 24.91
N GLU A 215 12.90 4.12 24.24
CA GLU A 215 12.85 4.63 22.88
C GLU A 215 12.27 6.05 22.93
N LYS A 216 13.11 7.04 22.63
CA LYS A 216 12.75 8.46 22.64
C LYS A 216 13.30 9.12 21.39
N ASP A 217 12.47 9.86 20.67
CA ASP A 217 12.83 10.53 19.40
C ASP A 217 13.45 9.56 18.36
N ASN A 218 12.92 8.33 18.26
CA ASN A 218 13.45 7.22 17.45
C ASN A 218 14.89 6.79 17.81
N VAL A 219 15.40 7.20 18.97
CA VAL A 219 16.69 6.78 19.53
C VAL A 219 16.44 5.79 20.66
N ARG A 220 17.13 4.64 20.61
CA ARG A 220 17.07 3.63 21.66
C ARG A 220 18.22 3.81 22.66
N PHE A 221 17.84 4.08 23.90
CA PHE A 221 18.74 4.15 25.05
C PHE A 221 18.72 2.82 25.80
N VAL A 222 19.91 2.35 26.20
CA VAL A 222 20.11 1.06 26.89
C VAL A 222 21.15 1.23 28.00
N LEU A 223 21.16 0.30 28.94
CA LEU A 223 22.18 0.29 29.99
C LEU A 223 23.55 -0.13 29.45
N PRO A 224 24.67 0.44 29.95
CA PRO A 224 26.03 0.02 29.59
C PRO A 224 26.29 -1.48 29.81
N GLU A 225 25.79 -2.02 30.92
CA GLU A 225 25.85 -3.45 31.26
C GLU A 225 24.87 -4.32 30.46
N LYS A 226 23.99 -3.70 29.66
CA LYS A 226 22.94 -4.28 28.80
C LYS A 226 21.82 -5.04 29.51
N TYR A 227 22.11 -5.73 30.61
CA TYR A 227 21.17 -6.63 31.26
C TYR A 227 21.06 -6.38 32.77
N ILE A 228 19.88 -6.64 33.31
CA ILE A 228 19.62 -6.68 34.75
C ILE A 228 19.12 -8.08 35.12
N ASP A 229 19.77 -8.67 36.10
CA ASP A 229 19.52 -10.05 36.54
C ASP A 229 18.60 -10.08 37.77
N SER A 230 17.72 -11.08 37.80
CA SER A 230 16.95 -11.44 39.00
C SER A 230 17.86 -12.11 40.04
N SER A 231 17.46 -12.05 41.31
CA SER A 231 18.05 -12.88 42.37
C SER A 231 17.99 -14.38 42.08
N TYR A 232 17.08 -14.82 41.21
CA TYR A 232 16.91 -16.22 40.81
C TYR A 232 17.67 -16.61 39.53
N ILE A 233 18.62 -15.78 39.06
CA ILE A 233 19.37 -16.02 37.82
C ILE A 233 20.04 -17.41 37.75
N ASN A 234 20.51 -17.93 38.90
CA ASN A 234 21.21 -19.21 38.99
C ASN A 234 20.28 -20.43 39.18
N ARG A 235 18.95 -20.23 39.25
CA ARG A 235 17.99 -21.33 39.36
C ARG A 235 17.94 -22.15 38.07
N ASP A 236 18.03 -21.46 36.93
CA ASP A 236 17.89 -22.07 35.62
C ASP A 236 19.27 -22.33 35.01
N PRO A 237 19.49 -23.44 34.28
CA PRO A 237 20.77 -23.71 33.62
C PRO A 237 21.21 -22.62 32.63
N ASN A 238 20.24 -21.91 32.04
CA ASN A 238 20.45 -20.77 31.17
C ASN A 238 19.52 -19.61 31.60
N PRO A 239 20.00 -18.35 31.57
CA PRO A 239 19.15 -17.18 31.80
C PRO A 239 17.97 -17.11 30.81
N ARG A 240 16.77 -16.87 31.34
CA ARG A 240 15.57 -16.61 30.53
C ARG A 240 15.45 -15.12 30.29
N ILE A 241 15.77 -14.69 29.07
CA ILE A 241 15.96 -13.27 28.73
C ILE A 241 14.70 -12.69 28.07
N ALA A 242 14.25 -11.52 28.54
CA ALA A 242 13.23 -10.73 27.84
C ALA A 242 13.66 -9.27 27.68
N LYS A 243 13.28 -8.64 26.57
CA LYS A 243 13.37 -7.19 26.39
C LYS A 243 12.16 -6.53 27.05
N VAL A 244 12.37 -5.42 27.74
CA VAL A 244 11.29 -4.66 28.40
C VAL A 244 11.46 -3.18 28.06
N ASP A 245 10.36 -2.59 27.59
CA ASP A 245 10.27 -1.19 27.23
C ASP A 245 9.85 -0.35 28.44
N PHE A 246 10.66 0.66 28.78
CA PHE A 246 10.38 1.58 29.88
C PHE A 246 10.12 3.01 29.41
N SER A 247 9.86 3.23 28.12
CA SER A 247 9.69 4.56 27.55
C SER A 247 8.61 5.39 28.26
N ASN A 248 7.49 4.75 28.63
CA ASN A 248 6.38 5.40 29.32
C ASN A 248 6.71 5.94 30.72
N TYR A 249 7.86 5.58 31.29
CA TYR A 249 8.31 6.08 32.60
C TYR A 249 9.17 7.33 32.49
N PHE A 250 9.45 7.82 31.28
CA PHE A 250 10.20 9.03 31.01
C PHE A 250 9.27 10.05 30.35
N GLN A 251 9.21 11.27 30.91
CA GLN A 251 8.43 12.34 30.29
C GLN A 251 9.11 12.82 29.00
N ASP A 252 8.33 13.40 28.07
CA ASP A 252 8.83 13.86 26.76
C ASP A 252 9.95 14.90 26.88
N ASP A 253 9.97 15.67 27.96
CA ASP A 253 10.99 16.68 28.29
C ASP A 253 12.06 16.19 29.26
N GLU A 254 11.92 15.00 29.86
CA GLU A 254 12.89 14.44 30.81
C GLU A 254 14.14 13.91 30.08
N GLU A 255 15.33 14.32 30.53
CA GLU A 255 16.59 13.75 30.03
C GLU A 255 16.74 12.27 30.42
N PHE A 256 17.28 11.46 29.50
CA PHE A 256 17.51 10.05 29.77
C PHE A 256 18.49 9.86 30.95
N ASN A 257 18.09 9.02 31.91
CA ASN A 257 18.87 8.72 33.10
C ASN A 257 19.08 7.21 33.25
N ILE A 258 20.35 6.80 33.18
CA ILE A 258 20.79 5.39 33.30
C ILE A 258 20.39 4.79 34.66
N GLU A 259 20.55 5.54 35.76
CA GLU A 259 20.20 5.04 37.11
C GLU A 259 18.69 4.83 37.24
N LYS A 260 17.88 5.72 36.66
CA LYS A 260 16.42 5.56 36.65
C LYS A 260 16.02 4.29 35.90
N LEU A 261 16.55 4.07 34.69
CA LEU A 261 16.28 2.85 33.91
C LEU A 261 16.71 1.58 34.67
N ARG A 262 17.85 1.62 35.36
CA ARG A 262 18.34 0.51 36.19
C ARG A 262 17.39 0.22 37.37
N ILE A 263 16.91 1.25 38.05
CA ILE A 263 15.95 1.11 39.16
C ILE A 263 14.64 0.52 38.64
N LEU A 264 14.09 1.07 37.56
CA LEU A 264 12.86 0.56 36.93
C LEU A 264 12.97 -0.93 36.56
N ALA A 265 14.08 -1.33 35.93
CA ALA A 265 14.32 -2.72 35.56
C ALA A 265 14.45 -3.65 36.78
N LYS A 266 15.09 -3.21 37.87
CA LYS A 266 15.16 -3.98 39.12
C LYS A 266 13.80 -4.08 39.81
N THR A 267 13.02 -3.01 39.79
CA THR A 267 11.68 -2.96 40.38
C THR A 267 10.69 -3.80 39.58
N TYR A 268 10.87 -3.92 38.27
CA TYR A 268 10.01 -4.71 37.39
C TYR A 268 9.88 -6.18 37.85
N PHE A 269 10.97 -6.81 38.28
CA PHE A 269 10.92 -8.16 38.86
C PHE A 269 10.02 -8.23 40.09
N LYS A 270 10.14 -7.25 41.01
CA LYS A 270 9.37 -7.20 42.27
C LYS A 270 7.89 -6.91 42.06
N GLU A 271 7.57 -6.01 41.13
CA GLU A 271 6.18 -5.61 40.89
C GLU A 271 5.42 -6.65 40.06
N ASN A 272 6.09 -7.31 39.12
CA ASN A 272 5.46 -8.26 38.21
C ASN A 272 5.65 -9.73 38.63
N ASN A 273 6.54 -10.00 39.60
CA ASN A 273 6.93 -11.34 40.06
C ASN A 273 7.21 -12.28 38.86
N CYS A 274 7.86 -11.73 37.83
CA CYS A 274 8.04 -12.39 36.56
C CYS A 274 9.21 -13.37 36.54
N ASP A 275 9.99 -13.44 37.63
CA ASP A 275 11.15 -14.29 37.84
C ASP A 275 10.87 -15.55 38.67
N ILE A 276 9.62 -15.77 39.06
CA ILE A 276 9.11 -16.99 39.70
C ILE A 276 7.98 -17.60 38.85
N PRO A 277 7.67 -18.91 38.99
CA PRO A 277 6.51 -19.49 38.32
C PRO A 277 5.21 -18.87 38.85
N SER A 278 4.20 -18.79 37.99
CA SER A 278 2.83 -18.50 38.43
C SER A 278 2.24 -19.77 39.06
N LEU A 279 1.59 -19.62 40.20
CA LEU A 279 1.00 -20.69 40.99
C LEU A 279 -0.49 -20.43 41.12
N ASN A 280 -1.32 -21.25 40.50
CA ASN A 280 -2.76 -21.17 40.70
C ASN A 280 -3.20 -22.23 41.70
N TYR A 281 -3.80 -21.81 42.81
CA TYR A 281 -4.34 -22.70 43.82
C TYR A 281 -5.85 -22.75 43.70
N ASN A 282 -6.39 -23.95 43.49
CA ASN A 282 -7.82 -24.18 43.60
C ASN A 282 -8.08 -25.00 44.87
N VAL A 283 -8.88 -24.42 45.78
CA VAL A 283 -9.09 -24.93 47.13
C VAL A 283 -10.57 -25.15 47.39
N GLU A 284 -10.92 -26.37 47.76
CA GLU A 284 -12.24 -26.73 48.28
C GLU A 284 -12.15 -26.91 49.80
N PHE A 285 -13.14 -26.40 50.52
CA PHE A 285 -13.14 -26.41 51.97
C PHE A 285 -14.55 -26.33 52.52
N VAL A 286 -14.67 -26.64 53.82
CA VAL A 286 -15.88 -26.41 54.60
C VAL A 286 -15.53 -25.45 55.73
N LEU A 287 -16.21 -24.32 55.82
CA LEU A 287 -16.05 -23.42 56.96
C LEU A 287 -16.45 -24.14 58.25
N LEU A 288 -15.60 -24.09 59.28
CA LEU A 288 -15.92 -24.76 60.53
C LEU A 288 -17.09 -24.06 61.22
N SER A 289 -17.23 -22.74 61.09
CA SER A 289 -18.43 -22.00 61.53
C SER A 289 -19.76 -22.57 61.01
N GLN A 290 -19.73 -23.26 59.86
CA GLN A 290 -20.91 -23.87 59.23
C GLN A 290 -21.12 -25.34 59.62
N THR A 291 -20.23 -25.92 60.42
CA THR A 291 -20.37 -27.29 60.94
C THR A 291 -21.11 -27.27 62.28
N GLU A 292 -21.88 -28.33 62.55
CA GLU A 292 -22.69 -28.44 63.77
C GLU A 292 -21.83 -28.41 65.05
N GLU A 293 -20.63 -28.99 64.98
CA GLU A 293 -19.68 -29.09 66.07
C GLU A 293 -19.12 -27.73 66.48
N PHE A 294 -18.94 -26.80 65.52
CA PHE A 294 -18.23 -25.53 65.74
C PHE A 294 -19.10 -24.28 65.56
N LYS A 295 -20.36 -24.38 65.11
CA LYS A 295 -21.26 -23.23 64.88
C LYS A 295 -21.46 -22.30 66.08
N ASN A 296 -21.33 -22.84 67.30
CA ASN A 296 -21.46 -22.05 68.54
C ASN A 296 -20.14 -21.46 69.04
N ILE A 297 -19.01 -21.87 68.46
CA ILE A 297 -17.65 -21.52 68.89
C ILE A 297 -17.04 -20.50 67.93
N LEU A 298 -17.20 -20.72 66.62
CA LEU A 298 -16.61 -19.91 65.55
C LEU A 298 -17.70 -19.09 64.87
N LYS A 299 -18.22 -18.04 65.52
CA LYS A 299 -19.35 -17.26 64.98
C LYS A 299 -18.96 -16.28 63.87
N ASP A 300 -17.68 -15.92 63.80
CA ASP A 300 -17.19 -14.84 62.92
C ASP A 300 -16.29 -15.34 61.78
N GLU A 301 -16.19 -16.66 61.57
CA GLU A 301 -15.42 -17.20 60.43
C GLU A 301 -16.24 -17.04 59.15
N ASN A 302 -15.93 -15.98 58.39
CA ASN A 302 -16.49 -15.70 57.07
C ASN A 302 -15.36 -15.49 56.07
N ILE A 303 -15.61 -15.97 54.85
CA ILE A 303 -14.71 -15.84 53.71
C ILE A 303 -15.49 -15.21 52.57
N GLU A 304 -14.88 -14.26 51.88
CA GLU A 304 -15.47 -13.54 50.75
C GLU A 304 -14.47 -13.30 49.63
N LEU A 305 -14.97 -12.93 48.45
CA LEU A 305 -14.11 -12.41 47.39
C LEU A 305 -13.27 -11.24 47.92
N PHE A 306 -12.01 -11.17 47.48
CA PHE A 306 -10.99 -10.22 47.92
C PHE A 306 -10.44 -10.40 49.34
N ASP A 307 -11.00 -11.27 50.18
CA ASP A 307 -10.45 -11.53 51.52
C ASP A 307 -9.10 -12.24 51.46
N LYS A 308 -8.29 -12.05 52.50
CA LYS A 308 -7.04 -12.80 52.67
C LYS A 308 -7.26 -14.01 53.56
N VAL A 309 -6.83 -15.17 53.08
CA VAL A 309 -6.88 -16.45 53.80
C VAL A 309 -5.50 -17.05 53.93
N ILE A 310 -5.31 -17.86 54.97
CA ILE A 310 -4.08 -18.62 55.21
C ILE A 310 -4.31 -20.04 54.69
N ILE A 311 -3.50 -20.47 53.73
CA ILE A 311 -3.49 -21.83 53.20
C ILE A 311 -2.30 -22.58 53.77
N ARG A 312 -2.58 -23.66 54.48
CA ARG A 312 -1.56 -24.55 55.03
C ARG A 312 -1.72 -25.97 54.52
N HIS A 313 -0.67 -26.50 53.89
CA HIS A 313 -0.62 -27.86 53.37
C HIS A 313 0.72 -28.51 53.70
N ASP A 314 0.79 -29.15 54.86
CA ASP A 314 2.04 -29.68 55.44
C ASP A 314 2.74 -30.72 54.54
N LEU A 315 2.00 -31.53 53.76
CA LEU A 315 2.62 -32.51 52.84
C LEU A 315 3.43 -31.85 51.71
N TYR A 316 3.04 -30.65 51.30
CA TYR A 316 3.70 -29.90 50.21
C TYR A 316 4.51 -28.72 50.74
N GLY A 317 4.62 -28.57 52.07
CA GLY A 317 5.34 -27.46 52.69
C GLY A 317 4.75 -26.08 52.40
N ILE A 318 3.45 -25.99 52.12
CA ILE A 318 2.77 -24.72 51.79
C ILE A 318 2.27 -24.08 53.08
N ASP A 319 2.69 -22.84 53.36
CA ASP A 319 2.15 -21.98 54.42
C ASP A 319 2.14 -20.54 53.89
N ILE A 320 1.03 -20.17 53.26
CA ILE A 320 0.91 -18.91 52.52
C ILE A 320 -0.31 -18.13 52.95
N LYS A 321 -0.23 -16.80 52.83
CA LYS A 321 -1.35 -15.89 53.01
C LYS A 321 -1.66 -15.20 51.69
N VAL A 322 -2.85 -15.44 51.14
CA VAL A 322 -3.20 -15.05 49.76
C VAL A 322 -4.60 -14.46 49.69
N LYS A 323 -4.82 -13.52 48.76
CA LYS A 323 -6.12 -12.90 48.47
C LYS A 323 -6.97 -13.82 47.60
N ILE A 324 -8.26 -13.91 47.88
CA ILE A 324 -9.23 -14.65 47.08
C ILE A 324 -9.57 -13.88 45.81
N LEU A 325 -9.48 -14.55 44.67
CA LEU A 325 -9.70 -13.96 43.35
C LEU A 325 -10.93 -14.53 42.65
N LYS A 326 -11.37 -15.72 43.01
CA LYS A 326 -12.60 -16.30 42.51
C LYS A 326 -13.29 -17.09 43.60
N VAL A 327 -14.61 -17.06 43.60
CA VAL A 327 -15.45 -17.82 44.51
C VAL A 327 -16.56 -18.51 43.75
N LYS A 328 -16.92 -19.72 44.18
CA LYS A 328 -18.14 -20.42 43.77
C LYS A 328 -19.01 -20.66 45.00
N TYR A 329 -20.14 -19.97 45.04
CA TYR A 329 -21.08 -20.02 46.14
C TYR A 329 -22.32 -20.84 45.78
N ASN A 330 -22.70 -21.76 46.66
CA ASN A 330 -23.93 -22.53 46.55
C ASN A 330 -25.05 -21.78 47.28
N ASN A 331 -25.94 -21.16 46.52
CA ASN A 331 -27.05 -20.38 47.09
C ASN A 331 -28.04 -21.25 47.89
N LEU A 332 -28.29 -22.49 47.45
CA LEU A 332 -29.27 -23.36 48.11
C LEU A 332 -28.76 -23.79 49.50
N LEU A 333 -27.48 -24.13 49.60
CA LEU A 333 -26.82 -24.55 50.83
C LEU A 333 -26.20 -23.40 51.64
N GLU A 334 -26.14 -22.20 51.08
CA GLU A 334 -25.56 -20.99 51.69
C GLU A 334 -24.08 -21.17 52.13
N LYS A 335 -23.30 -21.83 51.29
CA LYS A 335 -21.88 -22.14 51.55
C LYS A 335 -21.02 -21.96 50.29
N TYR A 336 -19.73 -21.71 50.48
CA TYR A 336 -18.76 -21.79 49.40
C TYR A 336 -18.44 -23.25 49.10
N GLU A 337 -18.41 -23.61 47.82
CA GLU A 337 -17.93 -24.92 47.36
C GLU A 337 -16.44 -24.85 47.01
N ASN A 338 -16.02 -23.71 46.44
CA ASN A 338 -14.70 -23.57 45.86
C ASN A 338 -14.22 -22.12 45.93
N ILE A 339 -12.91 -21.96 46.13
CA ILE A 339 -12.21 -20.69 45.93
C ILE A 339 -10.98 -20.91 45.04
N GLU A 340 -10.71 -19.92 44.20
CA GLU A 340 -9.48 -19.83 43.43
C GLU A 340 -8.62 -18.70 43.97
N LEU A 341 -7.37 -19.05 44.22
CA LEU A 341 -6.34 -18.18 44.77
C LEU A 341 -5.19 -18.21 43.79
N ASN A 342 -4.96 -17.13 43.06
CA ASN A 342 -3.80 -17.07 42.18
C ASN A 342 -2.64 -16.39 42.91
N PHE A 343 -1.52 -17.09 42.98
CA PHE A 343 -0.23 -16.47 43.14
C PHE A 343 0.31 -16.20 41.73
N THR A 344 0.42 -14.92 41.42
CA THR A 344 1.26 -14.32 40.36
C THR A 344 0.59 -13.98 39.02
N LYS A 345 1.04 -12.80 38.54
CA LYS A 345 0.87 -12.10 37.25
C LYS A 345 -0.44 -11.33 37.02
N ASN A 346 -0.59 -10.22 37.76
CA ASN A 346 -1.00 -8.98 37.08
C ASN A 346 0.02 -8.74 35.94
N THR A 347 -0.41 -8.20 34.80
CA THR A 347 0.43 -7.72 33.68
C THR A 347 0.66 -8.64 32.47
N ILE A 348 0.25 -9.92 32.37
CA ILE A 348 0.23 -10.59 31.03
C ILE A 348 -1.09 -10.36 30.31
N THR A 349 -2.23 -10.61 30.94
CA THR A 349 -3.53 -10.50 30.26
C THR A 349 -3.79 -9.08 29.79
N SER A 350 -3.41 -8.08 30.59
CA SER A 350 -3.45 -6.67 30.19
C SER A 350 -2.44 -6.34 29.08
N THR A 351 -1.23 -6.91 29.09
CA THR A 351 -0.27 -6.69 27.99
C THR A 351 -0.73 -7.34 26.68
N ILE A 352 -1.32 -8.55 26.72
CA ILE A 352 -1.84 -9.22 25.52
C ILE A 352 -3.07 -8.47 24.98
N ASN A 353 -3.99 -8.05 25.85
CA ASN A 353 -5.17 -7.28 25.46
C ASN A 353 -4.79 -5.88 24.94
N ASN A 354 -3.84 -5.20 25.58
CA ASN A 354 -3.34 -3.90 25.10
C ASN A 354 -2.55 -4.05 23.79
N THR A 355 -1.81 -5.14 23.60
CA THR A 355 -1.12 -5.41 22.32
C THR A 355 -2.13 -5.68 21.21
N ASN A 356 -3.16 -6.49 21.46
CA ASN A 356 -4.22 -6.75 20.48
C ASN A 356 -5.03 -5.48 20.18
N LYS A 357 -5.34 -4.66 21.19
CA LYS A 357 -6.02 -3.37 21.02
C LYS A 357 -5.19 -2.40 20.20
N LYS A 358 -3.89 -2.24 20.50
CA LYS A 358 -2.97 -1.42 19.70
C LYS A 358 -2.84 -1.92 18.27
N ILE A 359 -2.86 -3.24 18.04
CA ILE A 359 -2.86 -3.82 16.68
C ILE A 359 -4.15 -3.43 15.94
N GLU A 360 -5.31 -3.51 16.58
CA GLU A 360 -6.59 -3.14 15.95
C GLU A 360 -6.70 -1.62 15.73
N GLU A 361 -6.30 -0.79 16.69
CA GLU A 361 -6.22 0.67 16.54
C GLU A 361 -5.29 1.06 15.38
N THR A 362 -4.11 0.42 15.29
CA THR A 362 -3.16 0.64 14.19
C THR A 362 -3.78 0.24 12.84
N LYS A 363 -4.54 -0.86 12.77
CA LYS A 363 -5.26 -1.28 11.56
C LYS A 363 -6.32 -0.26 11.16
N GLU A 364 -7.09 0.27 12.11
CA GLU A 364 -8.11 1.28 11.85
C GLU A 364 -7.50 2.60 11.34
N GLU A 365 -6.42 3.07 11.96
CA GLU A 365 -5.70 4.25 11.50
C GLU A 365 -5.12 4.06 10.10
N LEU A 366 -4.52 2.89 9.82
CA LEU A 366 -4.01 2.56 8.49
C LEU A 366 -5.12 2.56 7.44
N ASN A 367 -6.29 2.02 7.79
CA ASN A 367 -7.46 2.00 6.91
C ASN A 367 -7.99 3.42 6.62
N LYS A 368 -8.10 4.28 7.65
CA LYS A 368 -8.48 5.69 7.48
C LYS A 368 -7.47 6.47 6.63
N LYS A 369 -6.17 6.22 6.83
CA LYS A 369 -5.10 6.86 6.05
C LYS A 369 -5.14 6.42 4.57
N ASN A 370 -5.38 5.14 4.32
CA ASN A 370 -5.54 4.58 2.98
C ASN A 370 -6.78 5.12 2.27
N SER A 371 -7.92 5.23 2.96
CA SER A 371 -9.13 5.84 2.38
C SER A 371 -8.91 7.31 2.02
N ASN A 372 -8.25 8.06 2.91
CA ASN A 372 -7.94 9.46 2.66
C ASN A 372 -6.98 9.63 1.47
N LEU A 373 -5.93 8.80 1.38
CA LEU A 373 -5.04 8.79 0.22
C LEU A 373 -5.81 8.54 -1.08
N LYS A 374 -6.73 7.56 -1.08
CA LYS A 374 -7.55 7.24 -2.26
C LYS A 374 -8.41 8.43 -2.70
N VAL A 375 -8.99 9.16 -1.74
CA VAL A 375 -9.77 10.38 -2.03
C VAL A 375 -8.88 11.49 -2.59
N THR A 376 -7.70 11.71 -2.01
CA THR A 376 -6.76 12.74 -2.49
C THR A 376 -6.20 12.42 -3.87
N MET A 377 -5.89 11.15 -4.15
CA MET A 377 -5.47 10.69 -5.48
C MET A 377 -6.57 10.92 -6.51
N LYS A 378 -7.82 10.57 -6.20
CA LYS A 378 -8.94 10.80 -7.11
C LYS A 378 -9.14 12.29 -7.43
N LYS A 379 -9.06 13.16 -6.42
CA LYS A 379 -9.11 14.62 -6.64
C LYS A 379 -8.00 15.12 -7.56
N ARG A 380 -6.76 14.63 -7.36
CA ARG A 380 -5.63 14.97 -8.22
C ARG A 380 -5.80 14.45 -9.64
N ASP A 381 -6.32 13.24 -9.82
CA ASP A 381 -6.60 12.68 -11.14
C ASP A 381 -7.63 13.54 -11.88
N ASP A 382 -8.73 13.91 -11.19
CA ASP A 382 -9.76 14.81 -11.74
C ASP A 382 -9.19 16.21 -12.09
N GLU A 383 -8.32 16.77 -11.25
CA GLU A 383 -7.63 18.05 -11.50
C GLU A 383 -6.68 17.98 -12.70
N ILE A 384 -5.91 16.89 -12.82
CA ILE A 384 -5.01 16.66 -13.95
C ILE A 384 -5.83 16.54 -15.24
N GLU A 385 -6.89 15.74 -15.24
CA GLU A 385 -7.77 15.56 -16.41
C GLU A 385 -8.36 16.89 -16.87
N LEU A 386 -8.84 17.72 -15.93
CA LEU A 386 -9.35 19.06 -16.24
C LEU A 386 -8.27 19.98 -16.81
N SER A 387 -7.06 19.97 -16.23
CA SER A 387 -5.95 20.82 -16.69
C SER A 387 -5.51 20.46 -18.11
N VAL A 388 -5.39 19.16 -18.41
CA VAL A 388 -5.03 18.64 -19.74
C VAL A 388 -6.11 18.99 -20.76
N LYS A 389 -7.38 18.85 -20.39
CA LYS A 389 -8.50 19.22 -21.26
C LYS A 389 -8.48 20.71 -21.59
N ASN A 390 -8.32 21.57 -20.59
CA ASN A 390 -8.25 23.02 -20.78
C ASN A 390 -7.07 23.42 -21.68
N GLU A 391 -5.89 22.84 -21.48
CA GLU A 391 -4.72 23.13 -22.31
C GLU A 391 -4.91 22.63 -23.76
N SER A 392 -5.53 21.47 -23.94
CA SER A 392 -5.89 20.95 -25.27
C SER A 392 -6.85 21.89 -26.00
N GLU A 393 -7.93 22.32 -25.34
CA GLU A 393 -8.91 23.25 -25.90
C GLU A 393 -8.27 24.60 -26.25
N ALA A 394 -7.39 25.13 -25.37
CA ALA A 394 -6.67 26.37 -25.61
C ALA A 394 -5.70 26.28 -26.81
N ARG A 395 -5.00 25.15 -26.96
CA ARG A 395 -4.14 24.89 -28.12
C ARG A 395 -4.95 24.75 -29.40
N GLU A 396 -6.07 24.02 -29.38
CA GLU A 396 -6.94 23.89 -30.55
C GLU A 396 -7.50 25.25 -31.01
N ALA A 397 -7.93 26.08 -30.06
CA ALA A 397 -8.36 27.46 -30.35
C ALA A 397 -7.23 28.30 -30.97
N SER A 398 -6.02 28.20 -30.41
CA SER A 398 -4.83 28.92 -30.93
C SER A 398 -4.47 28.47 -32.35
N ILE A 399 -4.55 27.17 -32.63
CA ILE A 399 -4.33 26.61 -33.97
C ILE A 399 -5.39 27.12 -34.95
N LYS A 400 -6.68 27.13 -34.57
CA LYS A 400 -7.75 27.67 -35.43
C LYS A 400 -7.55 29.15 -35.75
N VAL A 401 -7.13 29.95 -34.76
CA VAL A 401 -6.81 31.38 -35.00
C VAL A 401 -5.63 31.52 -35.96
N LEU A 402 -4.59 30.71 -35.80
CA LEU A 402 -3.42 30.75 -36.69
C LEU A 402 -3.78 30.33 -38.11
N ASP A 403 -4.56 29.26 -38.28
CA ASP A 403 -5.09 28.80 -39.57
C ASP A 403 -5.93 29.90 -40.24
N GLY A 404 -6.79 30.58 -39.48
CA GLY A 404 -7.55 31.74 -39.94
C GLY A 404 -6.66 32.88 -40.44
N LYS A 405 -5.63 33.26 -39.66
CA LYS A 405 -4.67 34.32 -40.07
C LYS A 405 -3.85 33.94 -41.29
N ILE A 406 -3.49 32.66 -41.44
CA ILE A 406 -2.80 32.17 -42.65
C ILE A 406 -3.73 32.28 -43.85
N LYS A 407 -4.99 31.84 -43.72
CA LYS A 407 -6.00 32.00 -44.78
C LYS A 407 -6.22 33.47 -45.14
N GLU A 408 -6.33 34.34 -44.14
CA GLU A 408 -6.49 35.78 -44.32
C GLU A 408 -5.30 36.36 -45.08
N LYS A 409 -4.05 36.13 -44.65
CA LYS A 409 -2.84 36.58 -45.37
C LYS A 409 -2.69 36.03 -46.78
N VAL A 410 -3.17 34.80 -47.03
CA VAL A 410 -3.14 34.20 -48.37
C VAL A 410 -4.30 34.73 -49.24
N SER A 411 -5.40 35.16 -48.62
CA SER A 411 -6.55 35.77 -49.28
C SER A 411 -6.49 37.29 -49.39
N GLU A 412 -5.64 37.92 -48.60
CA GLU A 412 -5.49 39.38 -48.57
C GLU A 412 -5.11 39.82 -49.97
N ASP A 413 -5.84 40.84 -50.43
CA ASP A 413 -5.59 41.51 -51.70
C ASP A 413 -4.11 41.86 -51.85
N ASP A 414 -3.33 41.99 -50.77
CA ASP A 414 -1.88 42.19 -50.77
C ASP A 414 -1.08 41.08 -51.47
N PHE A 415 -1.41 39.79 -51.34
CA PHE A 415 -0.65 38.74 -52.05
C PHE A 415 -1.03 38.69 -53.54
N SER A 416 -2.31 38.95 -53.84
CA SER A 416 -2.77 39.10 -55.23
C SER A 416 -2.18 40.37 -55.87
N THR A 417 -2.14 41.47 -55.12
CA THR A 417 -1.60 42.78 -55.49
C THR A 417 -0.09 42.71 -55.62
N TYR A 418 0.64 42.05 -54.73
CA TYR A 418 2.07 41.79 -54.87
C TYR A 418 2.37 40.98 -56.13
N ARG A 419 1.55 39.95 -56.43
CA ARG A 419 1.69 39.15 -57.64
C ARG A 419 1.37 39.96 -58.90
N GLU A 420 0.33 40.80 -58.88
CA GLU A 420 -0.02 41.70 -59.98
C GLU A 420 1.01 42.81 -60.18
N GLN A 421 1.48 43.46 -59.12
CA GLN A 421 2.53 44.48 -59.13
C GLN A 421 3.84 43.89 -59.61
N THR A 422 4.23 42.70 -59.14
CA THR A 422 5.44 42.02 -59.63
C THR A 422 5.30 41.66 -61.11
N ALA A 423 4.14 41.16 -61.54
CA ALA A 423 3.86 40.91 -62.96
C ALA A 423 3.81 42.20 -63.80
N LYS A 424 3.43 43.33 -63.21
CA LYS A 424 3.43 44.65 -63.85
C LYS A 424 4.85 45.21 -63.97
N VAL A 425 5.67 45.14 -62.91
CA VAL A 425 7.08 45.54 -62.91
C VAL A 425 7.91 44.70 -63.87
N ILE A 426 7.65 43.39 -63.95
CA ILE A 426 8.27 42.53 -64.98
C ILE A 426 7.87 42.98 -66.38
N ARG A 427 6.57 43.26 -66.61
CA ARG A 427 6.11 43.78 -67.90
C ARG A 427 6.72 45.13 -68.24
N GLU A 428 6.74 46.08 -67.32
CA GLU A 428 7.34 47.41 -67.48
C GLU A 428 8.84 47.31 -67.78
N LYS A 429 9.61 46.50 -67.05
CA LYS A 429 11.04 46.28 -67.36
C LYS A 429 11.30 45.59 -68.71
N VAL A 430 10.35 44.79 -69.20
CA VAL A 430 10.45 44.13 -70.51
C VAL A 430 9.93 45.04 -71.64
N SER A 431 9.03 45.98 -71.34
CA SER A 431 8.40 46.88 -72.32
C SER A 431 9.01 48.28 -72.40
N GLU A 432 9.73 48.75 -71.38
CA GLU A 432 10.49 49.99 -71.43
C GLU A 432 11.74 49.76 -72.28
N GLY A 433 11.56 49.87 -73.60
CA GLY A 433 12.47 50.52 -74.57
C GLY A 433 13.94 50.08 -74.68
N ASP A 434 14.49 49.28 -73.78
CA ASP A 434 15.91 48.97 -73.75
C ASP A 434 16.15 47.54 -74.20
N PHE A 435 15.36 46.55 -73.77
CA PHE A 435 15.63 45.15 -74.12
C PHE A 435 15.31 44.82 -75.60
N SER A 436 14.14 45.23 -76.10
CA SER A 436 13.74 45.03 -77.50
C SER A 436 14.67 45.77 -78.47
N THR A 437 15.11 46.96 -78.08
CA THR A 437 15.97 47.83 -78.88
C THR A 437 17.43 47.37 -78.85
N LEU A 438 17.91 46.78 -77.75
CA LEU A 438 19.23 46.15 -77.70
C LEU A 438 19.31 44.91 -78.60
N VAL A 439 18.23 44.13 -78.68
CA VAL A 439 18.17 42.91 -79.51
C VAL A 439 18.17 43.26 -81.00
N GLU A 440 17.37 44.25 -81.43
CA GLU A 440 17.33 44.68 -82.84
C GLU A 440 18.64 45.38 -83.28
N LYS A 441 19.21 46.24 -82.42
CA LYS A 441 20.43 46.98 -82.75
C LYS A 441 21.67 46.09 -82.79
N ASN A 442 21.75 45.04 -81.96
CA ASN A 442 22.83 44.05 -82.04
C ASN A 442 22.73 43.16 -83.28
N ALA A 443 21.52 42.73 -83.68
CA ALA A 443 21.34 41.92 -84.89
C ALA A 443 21.75 42.68 -86.18
N GLN A 444 21.40 43.98 -86.28
CA GLN A 444 21.80 44.80 -87.43
C GLN A 444 23.28 45.18 -87.42
N SER A 445 23.88 45.42 -86.25
CA SER A 445 25.31 45.80 -86.14
C SER A 445 26.25 44.66 -86.57
N VAL A 446 25.91 43.40 -86.29
CA VAL A 446 26.68 42.23 -86.75
C VAL A 446 26.62 42.06 -88.28
N LEU A 447 25.48 42.36 -88.90
CA LEU A 447 25.30 42.28 -90.35
C LEU A 447 26.05 43.41 -91.10
N ILE A 448 26.08 44.61 -90.53
CA ILE A 448 26.74 45.79 -91.12
C ILE A 448 28.26 45.71 -91.00
N ALA A 449 28.79 45.23 -89.85
CA ALA A 449 30.23 45.12 -89.63
C ALA A 449 30.93 44.15 -90.60
N ILE A 450 30.24 43.08 -91.02
CA ILE A 450 30.81 42.08 -91.94
C ILE A 450 30.82 42.58 -93.40
N LYS A 451 29.80 43.38 -93.80
CA LYS A 451 29.68 43.93 -95.17
C LYS A 451 30.63 45.09 -95.47
N ASN A 452 31.00 45.90 -94.48
CA ASN A 452 31.77 47.12 -94.73
C ASN A 452 33.29 46.91 -94.76
N GLU A 453 33.79 45.76 -94.29
CA GLU A 453 35.22 45.43 -94.28
C GLU A 453 35.63 44.55 -95.48
N THR A 454 34.71 43.77 -96.08
CA THR A 454 34.99 42.86 -97.21
C THR A 454 33.75 42.62 -98.09
N GLU A 455 33.91 42.08 -99.31
CA GLU A 455 32.80 41.60 -100.15
C GLU A 455 32.13 40.29 -99.64
N MET A 456 32.55 39.79 -98.47
CA MET A 456 31.99 38.57 -97.87
C MET A 456 30.60 38.85 -97.29
N ASN A 457 29.66 37.93 -97.52
CA ASN A 457 28.33 38.00 -96.91
C ASN A 457 28.05 36.71 -96.13
N VAL A 458 27.87 36.83 -94.81
CA VAL A 458 27.54 35.72 -93.90
C VAL A 458 26.10 35.90 -93.42
N ILE A 459 25.27 34.90 -93.67
CA ILE A 459 23.84 34.88 -93.30
C ILE A 459 23.63 33.74 -92.30
N PHE A 460 22.92 34.03 -91.20
CA PHE A 460 22.43 33.03 -90.25
C PHE A 460 20.89 33.05 -90.30
N ASP A 461 20.29 31.95 -90.75
CA ASP A 461 18.84 31.80 -90.88
C ASP A 461 18.37 30.39 -90.48
N SER A 462 17.09 30.07 -90.73
CA SER A 462 16.51 28.77 -90.39
C SER A 462 17.17 27.59 -91.10
N ASP A 463 17.87 27.85 -92.20
CA ASP A 463 18.57 26.83 -93.00
C ASP A 463 20.04 26.67 -92.57
N GLY A 464 20.51 27.51 -91.63
CA GLY A 464 21.82 27.42 -91.01
C GLY A 464 22.73 28.61 -91.31
N GLN A 465 24.03 28.35 -91.50
CA GLN A 465 25.03 29.37 -91.81
C GLN A 465 25.39 29.33 -93.29
N THR A 466 25.12 30.42 -94.01
CA THR A 466 25.54 30.61 -95.42
C THR A 466 26.68 31.62 -95.51
N ILE A 467 27.77 31.26 -96.17
CA ILE A 467 28.92 32.16 -96.43
C ILE A 467 29.07 32.35 -97.94
N LYS A 468 28.93 33.59 -98.43
CA LYS A 468 29.13 33.97 -99.84
C LYS A 468 30.45 34.71 -100.01
N ASN A 469 31.24 34.33 -101.03
CA ASN A 469 32.56 34.90 -101.37
C ASN A 469 33.63 34.85 -100.25
N GLY A 470 33.46 33.95 -99.29
CA GLY A 470 34.34 33.77 -98.13
C GLY A 470 34.85 32.33 -98.00
N ALA A 471 35.90 32.13 -97.20
CA ALA A 471 36.36 30.80 -96.79
C ALA A 471 35.92 30.55 -95.33
N LEU A 472 35.61 29.30 -94.99
CA LEU A 472 35.38 28.88 -93.60
C LEU A 472 36.57 28.04 -93.14
N VAL A 473 37.18 28.40 -92.00
CA VAL A 473 38.32 27.68 -91.43
C VAL A 473 37.98 27.27 -90.01
N VAL A 474 37.86 25.97 -89.78
CA VAL A 474 37.67 25.36 -88.46
C VAL A 474 39.03 24.98 -87.90
N LYS A 475 39.32 25.39 -86.67
CA LYS A 475 40.58 25.11 -85.97
C LYS A 475 40.34 24.32 -84.69
N ASP A 476 41.28 23.45 -84.31
CA ASP A 476 41.29 22.77 -83.01
C ASP A 476 41.67 23.75 -81.87
N SER A 477 41.63 23.26 -80.63
CA SER A 477 41.98 24.03 -79.43
C SER A 477 43.46 24.46 -79.38
N LYS A 478 44.32 23.90 -80.24
CA LYS A 478 45.73 24.26 -80.38
C LYS A 478 45.97 25.23 -81.54
N GLY A 479 44.92 25.59 -82.29
CA GLY A 479 44.97 26.53 -83.41
C GLY A 479 45.27 25.91 -84.78
N ASN A 480 45.33 24.58 -84.88
CA ASN A 480 45.55 23.87 -86.14
C ASN A 480 44.27 23.81 -86.95
N THR A 481 44.33 23.98 -88.27
CA THR A 481 43.15 23.85 -89.13
C THR A 481 42.74 22.39 -89.29
N VAL A 482 41.58 22.04 -88.74
CA VAL A 482 41.01 20.68 -88.82
C VAL A 482 40.04 20.52 -90.00
N MET A 483 39.40 21.60 -90.43
CA MET A 483 38.56 21.62 -91.63
C MET A 483 38.59 23.00 -92.29
N ARG A 484 38.61 23.06 -93.61
CA ARG A 484 38.55 24.30 -94.37
C ARG A 484 37.71 24.17 -95.62
N PHE A 485 36.79 25.11 -95.81
CA PHE A 485 36.08 25.36 -97.05
C PHE A 485 36.77 26.53 -97.77
N ASN A 486 37.31 26.27 -98.95
CA ASN A 486 38.03 27.26 -99.73
C ASN A 486 37.07 28.10 -100.59
N LYS A 487 37.53 29.29 -101.02
CA LYS A 487 36.75 30.17 -101.91
C LYS A 487 36.47 29.58 -103.29
N ASP A 488 37.25 28.57 -103.71
CA ASP A 488 37.11 27.86 -104.98
C ASP A 488 36.15 26.67 -104.91
N GLY A 489 35.50 26.45 -103.75
CA GLY A 489 34.53 25.37 -103.54
C GLY A 489 35.14 24.05 -103.07
N THR A 490 36.46 23.96 -102.88
CA THR A 490 37.11 22.74 -102.36
C THR A 490 37.02 22.65 -100.83
N VAL A 491 37.06 21.42 -100.29
CA VAL A 491 37.07 21.14 -98.85
C VAL A 491 38.29 20.32 -98.47
N GLY A 492 39.06 20.80 -97.50
CA GLY A 492 40.14 20.05 -96.85
C GLY A 492 39.76 19.66 -95.42
N VAL A 493 40.00 18.41 -95.04
CA VAL A 493 39.79 17.89 -93.67
C VAL A 493 41.08 17.21 -93.23
N GLN A 494 41.53 17.50 -91.99
CA GLN A 494 42.79 16.96 -91.47
C GLN A 494 42.66 15.48 -91.06
N ASP A 495 41.67 15.18 -90.22
CA ASP A 495 41.35 13.80 -89.80
C ASP A 495 39.85 13.54 -90.02
N ILE A 496 39.52 12.42 -90.67
CA ILE A 496 38.13 11.95 -90.84
C ILE A 496 37.96 10.67 -90.04
N GLU A 497 37.11 10.68 -89.01
CA GLU A 497 36.74 9.50 -88.24
C GLU A 497 35.26 9.15 -88.44
N VAL A 498 34.97 7.90 -88.84
CA VAL A 498 33.61 7.41 -89.09
C VAL A 498 33.24 6.40 -88.00
N ILE A 499 32.49 6.86 -86.99
CA ILE A 499 32.26 6.08 -85.76
C ILE A 499 30.87 5.41 -85.72
N LYS A 500 29.93 5.80 -86.60
CA LYS A 500 28.58 5.20 -86.70
C LYS A 500 28.50 4.16 -87.82
N ARG A 501 28.69 2.90 -87.44
CA ARG A 501 28.79 1.72 -88.33
C ARG A 501 27.43 1.08 -88.71
N ASP A 502 26.35 1.83 -88.60
CA ASP A 502 25.02 1.37 -89.05
C ASP A 502 24.99 1.28 -90.59
N LYS A 503 24.55 0.13 -91.12
CA LYS A 503 24.32 -0.14 -92.56
C LYS A 503 23.30 0.80 -93.23
N TYR A 504 22.62 1.65 -92.47
CA TYR A 504 21.71 2.67 -92.98
C TYR A 504 22.24 4.09 -92.81
N SER A 505 23.48 4.28 -92.33
CA SER A 505 24.08 5.60 -92.31
C SER A 505 24.13 6.19 -93.73
N ALA A 506 23.94 7.50 -93.83
CA ALA A 506 24.00 8.19 -95.11
C ALA A 506 25.36 7.95 -95.79
N LEU A 507 26.45 8.01 -95.01
CA LEU A 507 27.79 7.75 -95.52
C LEU A 507 27.94 6.31 -96.04
N TYR A 508 27.41 5.30 -95.35
CA TYR A 508 27.42 3.92 -95.85
C TYR A 508 26.68 3.79 -97.17
N ARG A 509 25.47 4.36 -97.29
CA ARG A 509 24.70 4.32 -98.55
C ARG A 509 25.41 5.05 -99.69
N THR A 510 26.03 6.19 -99.40
CA THR A 510 26.80 6.95 -100.39
C THR A 510 28.02 6.14 -100.85
N LEU A 511 28.81 5.58 -99.93
CA LEU A 511 29.98 4.78 -100.27
C LEU A 511 29.61 3.46 -100.96
N SER A 512 28.51 2.81 -100.56
CA SER A 512 28.08 1.53 -101.15
C SER A 512 27.44 1.66 -102.54
N SER A 513 27.04 2.87 -102.92
CA SER A 513 26.51 3.18 -104.26
C SER A 513 27.52 3.88 -105.16
N MET A 514 28.75 4.12 -104.68
CA MET A 514 29.83 4.59 -105.54
C MET A 514 30.22 3.48 -106.53
N GLU A 515 30.25 3.82 -107.82
CA GLU A 515 30.64 2.91 -108.89
C GLU A 515 32.12 2.48 -108.75
N GLU A 516 33.01 3.43 -108.44
CA GLU A 516 34.41 3.18 -108.10
C GLU A 516 34.90 4.21 -107.06
N LEU A 517 35.74 3.78 -106.12
CA LEU A 517 36.47 4.66 -105.20
C LEU A 517 37.98 4.51 -105.45
N TRP A 518 38.58 5.52 -106.08
CA TRP A 518 40.00 5.51 -106.42
C TRP A 518 40.84 6.06 -105.27
N PHE A 519 41.75 5.24 -104.78
CA PHE A 519 42.82 5.62 -103.86
C PHE A 519 44.14 5.66 -104.63
N ARG A 520 44.53 6.81 -105.18
CA ARG A 520 45.89 7.01 -105.74
C ARG A 520 46.78 7.63 -104.66
N ASP A 521 47.96 7.05 -104.48
CA ASP A 521 49.02 7.54 -103.58
C ASP A 521 48.65 7.56 -102.09
N VAL A 522 47.87 6.57 -101.62
CA VAL A 522 47.63 6.41 -100.18
C VAL A 522 48.83 5.70 -99.55
N GLY A 523 49.68 6.48 -98.89
CA GLY A 523 50.77 5.98 -98.04
C GLY A 523 50.24 5.50 -96.69
N ILE A 524 49.56 4.36 -96.65
CA ILE A 524 49.13 3.71 -95.40
C ILE A 524 50.24 2.78 -94.91
N ASP A 525 50.80 3.08 -93.74
CA ASP A 525 51.90 2.31 -93.14
C ASP A 525 51.41 0.98 -92.53
N HIS A 526 50.16 0.95 -92.04
CA HIS A 526 49.50 -0.25 -91.53
C HIS A 526 47.99 -0.20 -91.82
N LEU A 527 47.48 -1.19 -92.55
CA LEU A 527 46.04 -1.38 -92.78
C LEU A 527 45.53 -2.48 -91.84
N VAL A 528 44.80 -2.10 -90.80
CA VAL A 528 44.22 -3.05 -89.84
C VAL A 528 42.75 -3.24 -90.17
N ILE A 529 42.38 -4.47 -90.56
CA ILE A 529 41.00 -4.84 -90.86
C ILE A 529 40.58 -5.95 -89.90
N GLU A 530 39.83 -5.58 -88.86
CA GLU A 530 39.31 -6.50 -87.85
C GLU A 530 37.87 -6.88 -88.19
N ASN A 531 37.70 -7.63 -89.29
CA ASN A 531 36.41 -8.19 -89.65
C ASN A 531 36.59 -9.54 -90.36
N ASP A 532 35.98 -10.59 -89.81
CA ASP A 532 36.00 -11.95 -90.35
C ASP A 532 35.40 -12.04 -91.75
N ALA A 533 34.58 -11.05 -92.14
CA ALA A 533 34.00 -10.93 -93.47
C ALA A 533 34.90 -10.20 -94.48
N PHE A 534 36.14 -9.85 -94.11
CA PHE A 534 37.10 -9.32 -95.07
C PHE A 534 37.52 -10.42 -96.06
N TYR A 535 37.16 -10.19 -97.32
CA TYR A 535 37.35 -11.15 -98.40
C TYR A 535 38.42 -10.62 -99.35
N ILE A 536 39.54 -11.33 -99.43
CA ILE A 536 40.54 -11.04 -100.46
C ILE A 536 40.16 -11.86 -101.68
N LYS A 537 39.82 -11.17 -102.77
CA LYS A 537 39.59 -11.81 -104.06
C LYS A 537 40.90 -11.83 -104.82
N ASP A 538 41.47 -13.02 -104.95
CA ASP A 538 42.56 -13.28 -105.88
C ASP A 538 41.96 -13.92 -107.13
N ASP A 539 42.24 -13.33 -108.28
CA ASP A 539 41.70 -13.74 -109.57
C ASP A 539 42.28 -15.10 -110.02
N ASP A 540 43.45 -15.49 -109.51
CA ASP A 540 44.13 -16.74 -109.90
C ASP A 540 43.53 -18.01 -109.26
N PHE A 541 42.77 -17.88 -108.15
CA PHE A 541 42.21 -19.02 -107.40
C PHE A 541 40.68 -19.04 -107.32
N GLY A 542 40.01 -18.26 -108.19
CA GLY A 542 38.68 -18.58 -108.71
C GLY A 542 37.46 -18.37 -107.81
N LYS A 543 37.63 -18.06 -106.53
CA LYS A 543 36.64 -17.47 -105.59
C LYS A 543 37.36 -17.19 -104.29
N GLY A 544 37.52 -15.92 -103.92
CA GLY A 544 38.26 -15.49 -102.73
C GLY A 544 37.92 -16.28 -101.47
N TYR A 545 38.79 -16.22 -100.47
CA TYR A 545 38.62 -16.95 -99.22
C TYR A 545 38.65 -15.95 -98.06
N ASP A 546 37.92 -16.23 -96.98
CA ASP A 546 38.18 -15.50 -95.73
C ASP A 546 39.63 -15.76 -95.30
N LEU A 547 40.28 -14.76 -94.70
CA LEU A 547 41.72 -14.81 -94.43
C LEU A 547 42.14 -16.05 -93.65
N LYS A 548 41.29 -16.54 -92.74
CA LYS A 548 41.59 -17.70 -91.89
C LYS A 548 41.51 -19.00 -92.68
N HIS A 549 40.53 -19.09 -93.59
CA HIS A 549 40.40 -20.19 -94.53
C HIS A 549 41.56 -20.17 -95.51
N PHE A 550 41.92 -19.00 -96.04
CA PHE A 550 43.08 -18.84 -96.92
C PHE A 550 44.36 -19.32 -96.24
N ILE A 551 44.64 -18.83 -95.01
CA ILE A 551 45.80 -19.28 -94.22
C ILE A 551 45.75 -20.79 -93.97
N ARG A 552 44.61 -21.35 -93.55
CA ARG A 552 44.49 -22.81 -93.36
C ARG A 552 44.72 -23.59 -94.64
N MET A 553 44.23 -23.09 -95.76
CA MET A 553 44.37 -23.77 -97.03
C MET A 553 45.82 -23.75 -97.47
N VAL A 554 46.50 -22.59 -97.39
CA VAL A 554 47.95 -22.46 -97.62
C VAL A 554 48.74 -23.40 -96.71
N LEU A 555 48.44 -23.42 -95.39
CA LEU A 555 49.13 -24.31 -94.45
C LEU A 555 48.89 -25.80 -94.72
N LYS A 556 47.72 -26.17 -95.26
CA LYS A 556 47.38 -27.55 -95.62
C LYS A 556 48.06 -27.99 -96.91
N ASP A 557 48.18 -27.10 -97.90
CA ASP A 557 48.89 -27.36 -99.15
C ASP A 557 50.40 -27.55 -98.90
N GLU A 558 50.96 -26.82 -97.94
CA GLU A 558 52.34 -26.97 -97.45
C GLU A 558 52.52 -28.18 -96.50
N GLY A 559 51.46 -28.96 -96.23
CA GLY A 559 51.49 -30.17 -95.40
C GLY A 559 51.77 -29.94 -93.90
N LEU A 560 51.63 -28.70 -93.41
CA LEU A 560 51.95 -28.30 -92.03
C LEU A 560 50.82 -28.60 -91.01
N ILE A 561 49.59 -28.87 -91.47
CA ILE A 561 48.41 -29.21 -90.65
C ILE A 561 47.46 -30.20 -91.33
#